data_AF-A0A537GY17-F1
#
_entry.id   AF-A0A537GY17-F1
#
_cell.length_a   1.000
_cell.length_b   1.000
_cell.length_c   1.000
_cell.angle_alpha   90.00
_cell.angle_beta   90.00
_cell.angle_gamma   90.00
#
_symmetry.space_group_name_H-M   'P 1'
#
loop_
_entity.id
_entity.type
_entity.pdbx_description
1 polymer ?
#
loop_
_entity_poly.entity_id
_entity_poly.type
_entity_poly.pdbx_seq_one_letter_code
_entity_poly.pdbx_strand_id
1 'polypeptide(L)'
;MSLALRCESCGMPMATNEEHGAQNPNNPYCIHCTDMNGKLLPFERKFEDLVKTAMDTRWMNREQAEKYVLGQMGELPAWRGRVAQMKPGASAA
;
A
#
# COMPACT_ATOMS: atom_id res chain seq x y z
N MET A 1 14.99 -18.23 3.29
CA MET A 1 14.58 -17.00 2.57
C MET A 1 13.07 -16.92 2.71
N SER A 2 12.55 -15.91 3.39
CA SER A 2 11.11 -15.81 3.66
C SER A 2 10.45 -15.06 2.51
N LEU A 3 9.51 -15.70 1.79
CA LEU A 3 8.51 -14.98 1.01
C LEU A 3 7.77 -14.05 1.97
N ALA A 4 7.69 -12.76 1.66
CA ALA A 4 6.76 -11.89 2.34
C ALA A 4 5.34 -12.40 2.02
N LEU A 5 4.67 -13.04 2.99
CA LEU A 5 3.33 -13.63 2.79
C LEU A 5 2.25 -12.59 2.45
N ARG A 6 2.53 -11.29 2.68
CA ARG A 6 1.64 -10.17 2.40
C ARG A 6 2.44 -8.98 1.87
N CYS A 7 1.88 -8.30 0.86
CA CYS A 7 2.43 -7.10 0.26
C CYS A 7 2.52 -5.98 1.30
N GLU A 8 3.71 -5.43 1.49
CA GLU A 8 3.95 -4.35 2.46
C GLU A 8 3.33 -2.99 2.06
N SER A 9 2.78 -2.88 0.85
CA SER A 9 2.15 -1.66 0.32
C SER A 9 0.62 -1.69 0.30
N CYS A 10 -0.01 -2.87 0.18
CA CYS A 10 -1.47 -2.97 0.15
C CYS A 10 -2.06 -4.09 1.04
N GLY A 11 -1.22 -4.87 1.73
CA GLY A 11 -1.65 -5.96 2.62
C GLY A 11 -2.16 -7.22 1.90
N MET A 12 -2.17 -7.23 0.57
CA MET A 12 -2.63 -8.37 -0.24
C MET A 12 -1.72 -9.59 -0.03
N PRO A 13 -2.27 -10.80 0.17
CA PRO A 13 -1.46 -12.02 0.23
C PRO A 13 -0.64 -12.23 -1.05
N MET A 14 0.55 -12.80 -0.90
CA MET A 14 1.43 -13.22 -1.99
C MET A 14 1.90 -14.66 -1.67
N ALA A 15 1.25 -15.64 -2.29
CA ALA A 15 1.49 -17.06 -2.13
C ALA A 15 2.47 -17.63 -3.17
N THR A 16 2.55 -17.04 -4.36
CA THR A 16 3.44 -17.51 -5.44
C THR A 16 4.42 -16.44 -5.88
N ASN A 17 5.55 -16.86 -6.47
CA ASN A 17 6.60 -15.95 -6.93
C ASN A 17 6.08 -14.94 -7.96
N GLU A 18 5.12 -15.34 -8.79
CA GLU A 18 4.52 -14.53 -9.84
C GLU A 18 3.66 -13.38 -9.30
N GLU A 19 3.23 -13.47 -8.04
CA GLU A 19 2.46 -12.42 -7.38
C GLU A 19 3.34 -11.30 -6.83
N HIS A 20 4.65 -11.54 -6.71
CA HIS A 20 5.62 -10.54 -6.30
C HIS A 20 6.04 -9.64 -7.47
N GLY A 21 6.33 -8.37 -7.19
CA GLY A 21 6.76 -7.40 -8.18
C GLY A 21 7.99 -7.86 -8.96
N ALA A 22 7.93 -7.73 -10.30
CA ALA A 22 8.91 -8.29 -11.25
C ALA A 22 9.16 -9.81 -11.10
N GLN A 23 8.16 -10.56 -10.60
CA GLN A 23 8.25 -12.01 -10.36
C GLN A 23 9.42 -12.40 -9.45
N ASN A 24 9.86 -11.48 -8.59
CA ASN A 24 10.97 -11.68 -7.68
C ASN A 24 10.43 -12.01 -6.28
N PRO A 25 10.59 -13.24 -5.75
CA PRO A 25 10.06 -13.62 -4.44
C PRO A 25 10.65 -12.83 -3.25
N ASN A 26 11.77 -12.13 -3.45
CA ASN A 26 12.35 -11.24 -2.45
C ASN A 26 11.77 -9.81 -2.50
N ASN A 27 10.92 -9.50 -3.48
CA ASN A 27 10.24 -8.21 -3.53
C ASN A 27 9.12 -8.18 -2.48
N PRO A 28 9.12 -7.25 -1.52
CA PRO A 28 8.09 -7.19 -0.48
C PRO A 28 6.73 -6.68 -1.01
N TYR A 29 6.64 -6.32 -2.29
CA TYR A 29 5.45 -5.76 -2.92
C TYR A 29 4.88 -6.68 -3.99
N CYS A 30 3.56 -6.65 -4.16
CA CYS A 30 2.89 -7.42 -5.21
C CYS A 30 2.99 -6.74 -6.58
N ILE A 31 2.71 -7.50 -7.64
CA ILE A 31 2.68 -7.00 -9.03
C ILE A 31 1.74 -5.80 -9.25
N HIS A 32 0.72 -5.61 -8.41
CA HIS A 32 -0.23 -4.49 -8.52
C HIS A 32 0.23 -3.23 -7.78
N CYS A 33 1.31 -3.32 -7.00
CA CYS A 33 1.91 -2.20 -6.30
C CYS A 33 3.21 -1.73 -6.92
N THR A 34 3.76 -2.44 -7.91
CA THR A 34 5.03 -2.10 -8.55
C THR A 34 4.86 -1.75 -10.02
N ASP A 35 5.88 -1.14 -10.61
CA ASP A 35 6.08 -1.14 -12.05
C ASP A 35 6.63 -2.49 -12.55
N MET A 36 6.91 -2.57 -13.86
CA MET A 36 7.45 -3.78 -14.50
C MET A 36 8.83 -4.19 -13.96
N ASN A 37 9.58 -3.26 -13.39
CA ASN A 37 10.90 -3.51 -12.80
C ASN A 37 10.81 -3.85 -11.31
N GLY A 38 9.60 -3.97 -10.75
CA GLY A 38 9.39 -4.29 -9.34
C GLY A 38 9.56 -3.09 -8.42
N LYS A 39 9.69 -1.87 -8.96
CA LYS A 39 9.77 -0.65 -8.15
C LYS A 39 8.39 -0.25 -7.68
N LEU A 40 8.25 0.01 -6.38
CA LEU A 40 7.00 0.44 -5.76
C LEU A 40 6.47 1.73 -6.42
N LEU A 41 5.17 1.72 -6.73
CA LEU A 41 4.47 2.89 -7.26
C LEU A 41 4.43 4.03 -6.23
N PRO A 42 4.37 5.30 -6.67
CA PRO A 42 4.31 6.44 -5.76
C PRO A 42 3.13 6.36 -4.79
N PHE A 43 3.31 6.92 -3.58
CA PHE A 43 2.29 6.94 -2.54
C PHE A 43 0.96 7.50 -3.04
N GLU A 44 0.99 8.63 -3.75
CA GLU A 44 -0.20 9.32 -4.25
C GLU A 44 -0.99 8.45 -5.22
N ARG A 45 -0.30 7.70 -6.09
CA ARG A 45 -0.93 6.77 -7.01
C ARG A 45 -1.61 5.62 -6.26
N LYS A 46 -0.89 4.99 -5.31
CA LYS A 46 -1.49 3.90 -4.51
C LYS A 46 -2.62 4.38 -3.63
N PHE A 47 -2.52 5.58 -3.09
CA PHE A 47 -3.56 6.22 -2.30
C PHE A 47 -4.85 6.38 -3.12
N GLU A 48 -4.79 7.01 -4.31
CA GLU A 48 -5.96 7.19 -5.16
C GLU A 48 -6.55 5.85 -5.64
N ASP A 49 -5.72 4.86 -6.00
CA ASP A 49 -6.18 3.50 -6.36
C ASP A 49 -6.99 2.85 -5.23
N LEU A 50 -6.49 2.95 -4.00
CA LEU A 50 -7.12 2.37 -2.81
C LEU A 50 -8.38 3.14 -2.41
N VAL A 51 -8.38 4.48 -2.56
CA VAL A 51 -9.57 5.32 -2.32
C VAL A 51 -10.68 4.93 -3.28
N LYS A 52 -10.37 4.84 -4.57
CA LYS A 52 -11.33 4.38 -5.58
C LYS A 52 -11.86 2.99 -5.26
N THR A 53 -10.97 2.05 -4.91
CA THR A 53 -11.36 0.69 -4.53
C THR A 53 -12.28 0.68 -3.31
N ALA A 54 -12.01 1.49 -2.29
CA ALA A 54 -12.85 1.60 -1.10
C ALA A 54 -14.22 2.20 -1.42
N MET A 55 -14.29 3.19 -2.31
CA MET A 55 -15.57 3.72 -2.81
C MET A 55 -16.37 2.63 -3.53
N ASP A 56 -15.73 1.91 -4.46
CA ASP A 56 -16.38 0.89 -5.31
C ASP A 56 -16.83 -0.35 -4.51
N THR A 57 -16.03 -0.79 -3.54
CA THR A 57 -16.25 -2.08 -2.84
C THR A 57 -16.88 -1.94 -1.45
N ARG A 58 -16.72 -0.77 -0.80
CA ARG A 58 -17.24 -0.51 0.56
C ARG A 58 -18.31 0.55 0.59
N TRP A 59 -18.74 1.07 -0.58
CA TRP A 59 -19.83 2.03 -0.71
C TRP A 59 -19.60 3.30 0.11
N MET A 60 -18.34 3.66 0.29
CA MET A 60 -17.92 4.86 1.00
C MET A 60 -17.96 6.06 0.05
N ASN A 61 -18.32 7.24 0.57
CA ASN A 61 -18.04 8.47 -0.16
C ASN A 61 -16.52 8.76 -0.15
N ARG A 62 -16.07 9.73 -0.97
CA ARG A 62 -14.64 10.02 -1.11
C ARG A 62 -13.97 10.40 0.22
N GLU A 63 -14.59 11.26 1.02
CA GLU A 63 -14.03 11.69 2.31
C GLU A 63 -13.86 10.51 3.28
N GLN A 64 -14.87 9.63 3.36
CA GLN A 64 -14.82 8.41 4.17
C GLN A 64 -13.73 7.46 3.68
N ALA A 65 -13.63 7.27 2.36
CA ALA A 65 -12.64 6.41 1.73
C ALA A 65 -11.21 6.91 1.98
N GLU A 66 -10.95 8.20 1.83
CA GLU A 66 -9.64 8.81 2.11
C GLU A 66 -9.20 8.58 3.56
N LYS A 67 -10.08 8.84 4.54
CA LYS A 67 -9.78 8.60 5.96
C LYS A 67 -9.52 7.12 6.24
N TYR A 68 -10.35 6.24 5.68
CA TYR A 68 -10.20 4.80 5.81
C TYR A 68 -8.85 4.31 5.23
N VAL A 69 -8.51 4.76 4.02
CA VAL A 69 -7.29 4.36 3.32
C VAL A 69 -6.05 4.90 4.03
N LEU A 70 -6.05 6.15 4.51
CA LEU A 70 -4.93 6.67 5.32
C LEU A 70 -4.73 5.85 6.59
N GLY A 71 -5.82 5.42 7.25
CA GLY A 71 -5.75 4.52 8.41
C GLY A 71 -5.07 3.20 8.06
N GLN A 72 -5.52 2.54 6.98
CA GLN A 72 -4.94 1.28 6.49
C GLN A 72 -3.48 1.42 6.06
N MET A 73 -3.15 2.44 5.25
CA MET A 73 -1.78 2.70 4.82
C MET A 73 -0.87 3.02 6.02
N GLY A 74 -1.40 3.63 7.08
CA GLY A 74 -0.67 3.88 8.32
C GLY A 74 -0.18 2.62 9.04
N GLU A 75 -0.78 1.46 8.79
CA GLU A 75 -0.38 0.17 9.38
C GLU A 75 0.61 -0.60 8.51
N LEU A 76 0.72 -0.23 7.23
CA LEU A 76 1.51 -0.95 6.23
C LEU A 76 2.99 -0.50 6.28
N PRO A 77 3.97 -1.43 6.27
CA PRO A 77 5.38 -1.09 6.43
C PRO A 77 5.90 -0.06 5.42
N ALA A 78 5.41 -0.11 4.18
CA ALA A 78 5.83 0.82 3.12
C ALA A 78 5.44 2.28 3.41
N TRP A 79 4.36 2.51 4.17
CA TRP A 79 3.70 3.83 4.25
C TRP A 79 3.60 4.40 5.65
N ARG A 80 3.67 3.58 6.70
CA ARG A 80 3.49 3.99 8.10
C ARG A 80 4.26 5.26 8.49
N GLY A 81 5.52 5.38 8.05
CA GLY A 81 6.37 6.53 8.35
C GLY A 81 5.88 7.82 7.67
N ARG A 82 5.44 7.71 6.42
CA ARG A 82 4.89 8.83 5.66
C ARG A 82 3.54 9.29 6.21
N VAL A 83 2.64 8.35 6.51
CA VAL A 83 1.33 8.67 7.09
C VAL A 83 1.48 9.30 8.49
N ALA A 84 2.44 8.85 9.29
CA ALA A 84 2.73 9.46 10.59
C ALA A 84 3.11 10.95 10.45
N GLN A 85 3.90 11.32 9.43
CA GLN A 85 4.29 12.71 9.16
C GLN A 85 3.13 13.59 8.67
N MET A 86 2.06 13.02 8.13
CA MET A 86 0.88 13.75 7.67
C MET A 86 -0.06 14.16 8.81
N LYS A 87 0.09 13.59 10.01
CA LYS A 87 -0.71 13.98 11.16
C LYS A 87 -0.22 15.32 11.70
N PRO A 88 -1.09 16.33 11.88
CA PRO A 88 -0.68 17.60 12.46
C PRO A 88 -0.12 17.36 13.87
N GLY A 89 1.16 17.66 14.05
CA GLY A 89 1.92 17.43 15.29
C GLY A 89 3.17 16.54 15.15
N ALA A 90 3.41 15.92 13.99
CA ALA A 90 4.58 15.04 13.78
C ALA A 90 5.86 15.78 13.30
N SER A 91 5.99 17.08 13.55
CA SER A 91 7.24 17.81 13.33
C SER A 91 7.98 17.98 14.65
N ALA A 92 9.27 17.63 14.62
CA ALA A 92 10.30 17.73 15.65
C ALA A 92 10.40 16.59 16.68
N ALA A 93 11.34 15.69 16.44
CA ALA A 93 12.39 15.29 17.38
C ALA A 93 13.62 14.81 16.59
#